data_AF-A0A9Q1IA64-F1
#
_entry.id   AF-A0A9Q1IA64-F1
#
_cell.length_a   1.000
_cell.length_b   1.000
_cell.length_c   1.000
_cell.angle_alpha   90.00
_cell.angle_beta   90.00
_cell.angle_gamma   90.00
#
_symmetry.space_group_name_H-M   'P 1'
#
loop_
_entity.id
_entity.type
_entity.pdbx_description
1 polymer ?
#
loop_
_entity_poly.entity_id
_entity_poly.type
_entity_poly.pdbx_seq_one_letter_code
_entity_poly.pdbx_strand_id
1 'polypeptide(L)'
;MIEVERFILIGCLLQASPPKPKLTPEKMEVMEGSSVSLRCSAAAPCPKLPPNLKWTPRLSDSVDQLQENEDQTKSVSSVLTFTASHLHHGQKITCRALYKLQQKRENQKTSNTSLTLRVLCN
;
A
#
# COMPACT_ATOMS: atom_id res chain seq x y z
N MET A 1 -11.64 -8.47 28.11
CA MET A 1 -10.51 -8.73 27.17
C MET A 1 -10.82 -9.77 26.09
N ILE A 2 -11.76 -10.71 26.27
CA ILE A 2 -12.10 -11.75 25.27
C ILE A 2 -13.09 -11.27 24.19
N GLU A 3 -13.94 -10.28 24.50
CA GLU A 3 -14.96 -9.76 23.59
C GLU A 3 -14.38 -8.97 22.40
N VAL A 4 -13.33 -8.17 22.63
CA VAL A 4 -12.67 -7.37 21.58
C VAL A 4 -11.99 -8.22 20.49
N GLU A 5 -11.37 -9.34 20.86
CA GLU A 5 -10.78 -10.29 19.90
C GLU A 5 -11.86 -10.94 19.01
N ARG A 6 -13.04 -11.23 19.57
CA ARG A 6 -14.19 -11.76 18.81
C ARG A 6 -14.73 -10.76 17.79
N PHE A 7 -14.85 -9.47 18.15
CA PHE A 7 -15.25 -8.42 17.20
C PHE A 7 -14.22 -8.21 16.08
N ILE A 8 -12.93 -8.24 16.38
CA ILE A 8 -11.84 -8.12 15.38
C ILE A 8 -11.88 -9.30 14.39
N LEU A 9 -12.13 -10.52 14.87
CA LEU A 9 -12.26 -11.71 14.02
C LEU A 9 -13.48 -11.64 13.07
N ILE A 10 -14.60 -11.08 13.52
CA ILE A 10 -15.80 -10.87 12.71
C ILE A 10 -15.54 -9.82 11.61
N GLY A 11 -14.85 -8.71 11.93
CA GLY A 11 -14.45 -7.69 10.95
C GLY A 11 -13.54 -8.22 9.83
N CYS A 12 -12.75 -9.25 10.12
CA CYS A 12 -11.88 -9.91 9.14
C CYS A 12 -12.64 -10.75 8.10
N LEU A 13 -13.81 -11.28 8.45
CA LEU A 13 -14.57 -12.24 7.64
C LEU A 13 -15.68 -11.58 6.80
N LEU A 14 -16.12 -10.36 7.17
CA LEU A 14 -17.26 -9.67 6.55
C LEU A 14 -16.91 -8.67 5.44
N GLN A 15 -15.63 -8.34 5.20
CA GLN A 15 -15.29 -7.40 4.13
C GLN A 15 -15.44 -8.05 2.75
N ALA A 16 -16.56 -7.75 2.09
CA ALA A 16 -16.84 -8.13 0.71
C ALA A 16 -15.76 -7.60 -0.26
N SER A 17 -15.22 -6.41 0.00
CA SER A 17 -14.13 -5.80 -0.78
C SER A 17 -13.00 -5.30 0.13
N PRO A 18 -11.72 -5.54 -0.24
CA PRO A 18 -10.58 -5.02 0.50
C PRO A 18 -10.52 -3.48 0.44
N PRO A 19 -10.04 -2.81 1.51
CA PRO A 19 -9.91 -1.36 1.50
C PRO A 19 -8.85 -0.94 0.47
N LYS A 20 -9.08 0.21 -0.17
CA LYS A 20 -8.13 0.75 -1.14
C LYS A 20 -6.90 1.32 -0.44
N PRO A 21 -5.68 0.95 -0.87
CA PRO A 21 -4.48 1.60 -0.38
C PRO A 21 -4.49 3.09 -0.76
N LYS A 22 -3.86 3.91 0.07
CA LYS A 22 -3.63 5.34 -0.17
C LYS A 22 -2.20 5.54 -0.63
N LEU A 23 -2.01 6.33 -1.68
CA LEU A 23 -0.70 6.78 -2.14
C LEU A 23 -0.47 8.22 -1.72
N THR A 24 0.72 8.52 -1.23
CA THR A 24 1.13 9.85 -0.84
C THR A 24 2.51 10.16 -1.43
N PRO A 25 2.62 11.27 -2.19
CA PRO A 25 1.55 12.18 -2.62
C PRO A 25 0.60 11.56 -3.66
N GLU A 26 -0.60 12.14 -3.86
CA GLU A 26 -1.58 11.66 -4.84
C GLU A 26 -1.21 12.01 -6.29
N LYS A 27 -0.44 13.08 -6.48
CA LYS A 27 0.12 13.53 -7.74
C LYS A 27 1.62 13.74 -7.56
N MET A 28 2.40 13.39 -8.58
CA MET A 28 3.84 13.50 -8.52
C MET A 28 4.37 14.24 -9.75
N GLU A 29 4.92 15.43 -9.51
CA GLU A 29 5.68 16.20 -10.49
C GLU A 29 7.06 16.49 -9.92
N VAL A 30 8.12 16.12 -10.65
CA VAL A 30 9.51 16.15 -10.16
C VAL A 30 10.48 16.47 -11.27
N MET A 31 11.62 17.09 -10.92
CA MET A 31 12.72 17.27 -11.86
C MET A 31 13.53 15.99 -12.01
N GLU A 32 14.00 15.71 -13.22
CA GLU A 32 14.94 14.63 -13.50
C GLU A 32 16.18 14.73 -12.57
N GLY A 33 16.69 13.58 -12.12
CA GLY A 33 17.81 13.48 -11.19
C GLY A 33 17.44 13.63 -9.71
N SER A 34 16.21 14.06 -9.41
CA SER A 34 15.75 14.21 -8.02
C SER A 34 15.48 12.86 -7.35
N SER A 35 15.79 12.75 -6.06
CA SER A 35 15.37 11.61 -5.23
C SER A 35 13.90 11.76 -4.81
N VAL A 36 13.11 10.73 -5.05
CA VAL A 36 11.66 10.70 -4.84
C VAL A 36 11.29 9.60 -3.86
N SER A 37 10.43 9.91 -2.90
CA SER A 37 9.86 8.93 -1.97
C SER A 37 8.34 8.88 -2.10
N LEU A 38 7.81 7.73 -2.49
CA LEU A 38 6.37 7.45 -2.51
C LEU A 38 6.00 6.59 -1.32
N ARG A 39 4.95 6.96 -0.58
CA ARG A 39 4.39 6.16 0.50
C ARG A 39 3.07 5.56 0.07
N CYS A 40 2.93 4.25 0.23
CA CYS A 40 1.66 3.54 0.13
C CYS A 40 1.22 3.08 1.51
N SER A 41 -0.04 3.29 1.88
CA SER A 41 -0.60 2.83 3.16
C SER A 41 -1.88 2.04 2.93
N ALA A 42 -2.00 0.89 3.57
CA ALA A 42 -3.17 0.02 3.51
C ALA A 42 -3.65 -0.36 4.91
N ALA A 43 -4.94 -0.17 5.18
CA ALA A 43 -5.53 -0.59 6.44
C ALA A 43 -5.41 -2.11 6.62
N ALA A 44 -5.11 -2.54 7.85
CA ALA A 44 -4.96 -3.92 8.27
C ALA A 44 -6.10 -4.30 9.24
N PRO A 45 -7.33 -4.54 8.73
CA PRO A 45 -8.49 -4.87 9.55
C PRO A 45 -8.34 -6.21 10.30
N CYS A 46 -7.42 -7.07 9.85
CA CYS A 46 -7.05 -8.33 10.49
C CYS A 46 -5.62 -8.22 11.04
N PRO A 47 -5.40 -7.91 12.33
CA PRO A 47 -4.06 -7.74 12.90
C PRO A 47 -3.16 -8.98 12.78
N LYS A 48 -3.75 -10.18 12.82
CA LYS A 48 -3.04 -11.46 12.66
C LYS A 48 -2.67 -11.78 11.21
N LEU A 49 -3.28 -11.10 10.23
CA LEU A 49 -3.03 -11.26 8.80
C LEU A 49 -2.93 -9.87 8.11
N PRO A 50 -1.86 -9.11 8.39
CA PRO A 50 -1.66 -7.83 7.74
C PRO A 50 -1.49 -8.01 6.22
N PRO A 51 -1.94 -7.04 5.40
CA PRO A 51 -1.75 -7.11 3.97
C PRO A 51 -0.27 -7.00 3.59
N ASN A 52 0.13 -7.62 2.48
CA ASN A 52 1.43 -7.35 1.87
C ASN A 52 1.30 -6.23 0.83
N LEU A 53 2.27 -5.33 0.78
CA LEU A 53 2.32 -4.27 -0.23
C LEU A 53 3.31 -4.63 -1.34
N LYS A 54 2.93 -4.34 -2.58
CA LYS A 54 3.75 -4.56 -3.77
C LYS A 54 3.68 -3.36 -4.70
N TRP A 55 4.85 -2.89 -5.12
CA TRP A 55 5.00 -1.84 -6.11
C TRP A 55 5.14 -2.41 -7.52
N THR A 56 4.60 -1.72 -8.50
CA THR A 56 4.75 -2.03 -9.93
C THR A 56 4.80 -0.71 -10.72
N PRO A 57 5.85 -0.44 -11.51
CA PRO A 57 7.09 -1.22 -11.64
C PRO A 57 7.92 -1.22 -10.35
N ARG A 58 8.87 -2.17 -10.25
CA ARG A 58 9.85 -2.20 -9.16
C ARG A 58 11.02 -1.27 -9.51
N LEU A 59 10.84 0.02 -9.23
CA LEU A 59 11.87 1.04 -9.50
C LEU A 59 13.07 0.94 -8.56
N SER A 60 12.86 0.41 -7.36
CA SER A 60 13.85 0.23 -6.31
C SER A 60 13.29 -0.75 -5.27
N ASP A 61 14.09 -1.04 -4.24
CA ASP A 61 13.59 -1.72 -3.05
C ASP A 61 12.61 -0.83 -2.29
N SER A 62 11.64 -1.47 -1.64
CA SER A 62 10.64 -0.80 -0.82
C SER A 62 10.73 -1.28 0.62
N VAL A 63 10.57 -0.35 1.56
CA VAL A 63 10.60 -0.64 2.99
C VAL A 63 9.18 -0.71 3.53
N ASP A 64 8.79 -1.89 4.01
CA ASP A 64 7.47 -2.13 4.61
C ASP A 64 7.52 -1.95 6.13
N GLN A 65 6.51 -1.29 6.70
CA GLN A 65 6.37 -1.05 8.13
C GLN A 65 4.92 -1.19 8.58
N LEU A 66 4.70 -1.98 9.63
CA LEU A 66 3.43 -2.02 10.37
C LEU A 66 3.32 -0.76 11.23
N GLN A 67 2.19 -0.07 11.12
CA GLN A 67 1.92 1.18 11.80
C GLN A 67 0.61 1.07 12.60
N GLU A 68 0.61 1.61 13.80
CA GLU A 68 -0.60 1.84 14.60
C GLU A 68 -1.01 3.30 14.39
N ASN A 69 -2.25 3.51 13.97
CA ASN A 69 -2.80 4.85 13.73
C ASN A 69 -3.34 5.42 15.06
N GLU A 70 -3.57 6.73 15.11
CA GLU A 70 -4.07 7.42 16.31
C GLU A 70 -5.43 6.88 16.80
N ASP A 71 -6.23 6.38 15.86
CA ASP A 71 -7.51 5.71 16.08
C ASP A 71 -7.38 4.24 16.54
N GLN A 72 -6.18 3.80 16.96
CA GLN A 72 -5.85 2.44 17.42
C GLN A 72 -6.07 1.34 16.36
N THR A 73 -6.34 1.73 15.12
CA THR A 73 -6.35 0.81 13.99
C THR A 73 -4.93 0.53 13.54
N LYS A 74 -4.72 -0.62 12.88
CA LYS A 74 -3.42 -0.98 12.30
C LYS A 74 -3.43 -0.81 10.81
N SER A 75 -2.30 -0.40 10.25
CA SER A 75 -2.06 -0.28 8.82
C SER A 75 -0.68 -0.84 8.48
N VAL A 76 -0.49 -1.22 7.22
CA VAL A 76 0.84 -1.49 6.66
C VAL A 76 1.17 -0.35 5.73
N SER A 77 2.36 0.22 5.90
CA SER A 77 2.91 1.23 5.02
C SER A 77 4.12 0.68 4.27
N SER A 78 4.32 1.11 3.04
CA SER A 78 5.48 0.78 2.22
C SER A 78 6.02 2.05 1.61
N VAL A 79 7.32 2.28 1.72
CA VAL A 79 7.99 3.44 1.13
C VAL A 79 8.87 2.97 -0.01
N LEU A 80 8.62 3.51 -1.21
CA LEU A 80 9.44 3.30 -2.41
C LEU A 80 10.25 4.56 -2.67
N THR A 81 11.57 4.45 -2.61
CA THR A 81 12.50 5.56 -2.89
C THR A 81 13.29 5.27 -4.16
N PHE A 82 13.25 6.19 -5.13
CA PHE A 82 13.94 6.06 -6.41
C PHE A 82 14.41 7.41 -6.93
N THR A 83 15.36 7.40 -7.86
CA THR A 83 15.81 8.62 -8.56
C THR A 83 14.98 8.83 -9.83
N ALA A 84 14.40 10.01 -9.99
CA ALA A 84 13.62 10.37 -11.17
C ALA A 84 14.51 10.42 -12.43
N SER A 85 13.99 9.91 -13.55
CA SER A 85 14.64 9.92 -14.87
C SER A 85 13.59 10.30 -15.89
N HIS A 86 13.98 10.91 -17.02
CA HIS A 86 13.08 11.18 -18.14
C HIS A 86 12.33 9.92 -18.61
N LEU A 87 12.94 8.73 -18.49
CA LEU A 87 12.31 7.44 -18.80
C LEU A 87 11.09 7.12 -17.93
N HIS A 88 11.01 7.74 -16.74
CA HIS A 88 9.88 7.59 -15.83
C HIS A 88 8.72 8.55 -16.15
N HIS A 89 8.87 9.49 -17.10
CA HIS A 89 7.78 10.40 -17.47
C HIS A 89 6.60 9.64 -18.06
N GLY A 90 5.39 9.89 -17.54
CA GLY A 90 4.18 9.18 -17.96
C GLY A 90 4.07 7.74 -17.42
N GLN A 91 5.07 7.26 -16.67
CA GLN A 91 5.05 5.94 -16.07
C GLN A 91 3.99 5.90 -14.95
N LYS A 92 3.11 4.89 -15.03
CA LYS A 92 2.14 4.61 -13.98
C LYS A 92 2.76 3.73 -12.90
N ILE A 93 2.81 4.25 -11.67
CA ILE A 93 3.25 3.55 -10.47
C ILE A 93 2.02 3.04 -9.74
N THR A 94 1.94 1.73 -9.54
CA THR A 94 0.84 1.05 -8.86
C THR A 94 1.33 0.45 -7.57
N CYS A 95 0.68 0.78 -6.45
CA CYS A 95 0.79 0.03 -5.21
C CYS A 95 -0.39 -0.92 -5.08
N ARG A 96 -0.09 -2.20 -4.87
CA ARG A 96 -1.07 -3.28 -4.67
C ARG A 96 -0.99 -3.80 -3.24
N ALA A 97 -2.12 -3.84 -2.56
CA ALA A 97 -2.31 -4.46 -1.27
C ALA A 97 -2.92 -5.85 -1.43
N LEU A 98 -2.25 -6.86 -0.87
CA LEU A 98 -2.64 -8.27 -0.95
C LEU A 98 -3.12 -8.75 0.42
N TYR A 99 -4.41 -9.06 0.54
CA TYR A 99 -5.08 -9.49 1.76
C TYR A 99 -5.28 -11.01 1.76
N LYS A 100 -4.65 -11.69 2.72
CA LYS A 100 -4.85 -13.14 2.94
C LYS A 100 -6.08 -13.36 3.82
N LEU A 101 -6.97 -14.27 3.45
CA LEU A 101 -8.13 -14.66 4.26
C LEU A 101 -7.81 -15.92 5.08
N GLN A 102 -8.42 -16.04 6.27
CA GLN A 102 -8.23 -17.19 7.19
C GLN A 102 -8.85 -18.51 6.66
N GLN A 103 -9.81 -18.45 5.72
CA GLN A 103 -10.52 -19.63 5.20
C GLN A 103 -9.84 -20.20 3.96
N LYS A 104 -9.75 -21.54 3.88
CA LYS A 104 -8.80 -22.36 3.11
C LYS A 104 -8.49 -21.97 1.66
N ARG A 105 -7.21 -22.23 1.34
CA ARG A 105 -6.48 -22.49 0.09
C ARG A 105 -6.41 -21.43 -1.02
N GLU A 106 -7.42 -20.60 -1.29
CA GLU A 106 -7.30 -19.75 -2.51
C GLU A 106 -8.20 -18.51 -2.61
N ASN A 107 -8.49 -17.81 -1.51
CA ASN A 107 -9.14 -16.48 -1.61
C ASN A 107 -8.22 -15.39 -1.06
N GLN A 108 -7.31 -14.89 -1.91
CA GLN A 108 -6.60 -13.63 -1.67
C GLN A 108 -7.38 -12.50 -2.34
N LYS A 109 -7.72 -11.47 -1.57
CA LYS A 109 -8.30 -10.25 -2.15
C LYS A 109 -7.20 -9.24 -2.38
N THR A 110 -7.25 -8.56 -3.52
CA THR A 110 -6.29 -7.50 -3.83
C THR A 110 -7.00 -6.18 -4.04
N SER A 111 -6.40 -5.12 -3.53
CA SER A 111 -6.78 -3.76 -3.87
C SER A 111 -5.55 -3.03 -4.38
N ASN A 112 -5.72 -2.02 -5.21
CA ASN A 112 -4.60 -1.24 -5.70
C ASN A 112 -4.98 0.23 -5.86
N THR A 113 -3.94 1.07 -5.85
CA THR A 113 -4.03 2.46 -6.25
C THR A 113 -2.83 2.77 -7.13
N SER A 114 -2.99 3.75 -8.01
CA SER A 114 -1.94 4.13 -8.96
C SER A 114 -1.83 5.65 -9.07
N LEU A 115 -0.62 6.11 -9.36
CA LEU A 115 -0.35 7.49 -9.77
C LEU A 115 0.51 7.48 -11.04
N THR A 116 0.45 8.54 -11.81
CA THR A 116 1.28 8.73 -13.00
C THR A 116 2.35 9.77 -12.69
N LEU A 117 3.61 9.44 -12.95
CA LEU A 117 4.74 10.35 -12.74
C LEU A 117 4.79 11.40 -13.85
N ARG A 118 4.98 12.66 -13.46
CA ARG A 118 5.37 13.74 -14.35
C ARG A 118 6.81 14.13 -14.04
N VAL A 119 7.72 13.83 -14.95
CA VAL A 119 9.12 14.23 -14.82
C VAL A 119 9.37 15.43 -15.72
N LEU A 120 9.90 16.51 -15.14
CA LEU A 120 10.32 17.70 -15.85
C LEU A 120 11.80 17.53 -16.23
N CYS A 121 12.11 17.77 -17.51
CA CYS A 121 13.49 17.84 -17.97
C CYS A 121 14.08 19.20 -17.58
N ASN A 122 15.37 19.20 -17.24
CA ASN A 122 16.14 20.41 -16.98
C ASN A 122 16.86 20.89 -18.24
#